data_AF-A0A3M5BSU1-F1
#
_entry.id   AF-A0A3M5BSU1-F1
#
_cell.length_a   1.000
_cell.length_b   1.000
_cell.length_c   1.000
_cell.angle_alpha   90.00
_cell.angle_beta   90.00
_cell.angle_gamma   90.00
#
_symmetry.space_group_name_H-M   'P 1'
#
loop_
_entity.id
_entity.type
_entity.pdbx_description
1 polymer ?
#
loop_
_entity_poly.entity_id
_entity_poly.type
_entity_poly.pdbx_seq_one_letter_code
_entity_poly.pdbx_strand_id
1 'polypeptide(L)'
;MTELDMNKLEPMFQDPTVGMSTQQLQWWDTLNKGTSVNQQVYEHLSAYREIVDLYRASTGKGGSKSREAFLAKERAIQAFYKACAAEHAGRYRASQQTVDDAVLLVIDAEGDTAPRAALLAAGVPAEEVARIAGKNGSRRKVKKALRKHEQHENAQRMIQTTGKREYLRMGADTLSGSLEGIAVNMKTHTLLAELKANAVEQARQIAELQAWKASVEIRHAVDDAGVDPRAEALRLHTEGLGYKAIAGRIGRSQSTVRNWVKAA
;
A
#
# COMPACT_ATOMS: atom_id res chain seq x y z
N MET A 1 62.38 -9.51 26.48
CA MET A 1 61.07 -9.19 25.89
C MET A 1 60.96 -7.68 25.86
N THR A 2 61.18 -7.07 24.70
CA THR A 2 61.01 -5.62 24.51
C THR A 2 59.52 -5.31 24.51
N GLU A 3 59.06 -4.55 25.50
CA GLU A 3 57.70 -4.01 25.56
C GLU A 3 57.47 -3.17 24.31
N LEU A 4 56.50 -3.58 23.49
CA LEU A 4 55.99 -2.78 22.39
C LEU A 4 55.30 -1.55 22.98
N ASP A 5 55.98 -0.41 22.91
CA ASP A 5 55.44 0.90 23.26
C ASP A 5 54.31 1.25 22.29
N MET A 6 53.07 0.96 22.71
CA MET A 6 51.84 1.18 21.96
C MET A 6 51.65 2.65 21.54
N ASN A 7 52.39 3.58 22.14
CA ASN A 7 52.35 5.01 21.82
C ASN A 7 53.20 5.39 20.60
N LYS A 8 53.97 4.46 20.03
CA LYS A 8 54.76 4.66 18.78
C LYS A 8 54.15 4.02 17.55
N LEU A 9 52.93 3.49 17.66
CA LEU A 9 52.19 3.02 16.50
C LEU A 9 51.63 4.24 15.77
N GLU A 10 52.11 4.50 14.55
CA GLU A 10 51.45 5.42 13.63
C GLU A 10 49.96 5.06 13.54
N PRO A 11 49.03 6.02 13.50
CA PRO A 11 47.61 5.72 13.44
C PRO A 11 47.33 4.87 12.19
N MET A 12 47.06 3.58 12.40
CA MET A 12 46.86 2.59 11.32
C MET A 12 45.66 2.92 10.42
N PHE A 13 44.83 3.89 10.83
CA PHE A 13 43.73 4.43 10.05
C PHE A 13 43.72 5.96 10.18
N GLN A 14 44.07 6.66 9.11
CA GLN A 14 43.84 8.10 9.04
C GLN A 14 42.34 8.36 9.10
N ASP A 15 41.91 9.25 9.99
CA ASP A 15 40.52 9.67 10.04
C ASP A 15 40.16 10.36 8.70
N PRO A 16 39.22 9.79 7.92
CA PRO A 16 38.87 10.31 6.60
C PRO A 16 38.16 11.66 6.67
N THR A 17 37.78 12.14 7.86
CA THR A 17 37.09 13.42 8.07
C THR A 17 38.02 14.61 8.30
N VAL A 18 39.33 14.37 8.38
CA VAL A 18 40.33 15.41 8.60
C VAL A 18 40.35 16.41 7.44
N GLY A 19 40.14 17.70 7.75
CA GLY A 19 40.12 18.79 6.77
C GLY A 19 38.76 19.05 6.11
N MET A 20 37.70 18.33 6.49
CA MET A 20 36.35 18.62 6.03
C MET A 20 35.80 19.91 6.63
N SER A 21 35.05 20.68 5.83
CA SER A 21 34.27 21.82 6.32
C SER A 21 33.10 21.37 7.21
N THR A 22 32.55 22.29 8.00
CA THR A 22 31.41 22.02 8.90
C THR A 22 30.21 21.41 8.19
N GLN A 23 29.93 21.84 6.96
CA GLN A 23 28.82 21.30 6.16
C GLN A 23 29.10 19.88 5.66
N GLN A 24 30.34 19.58 5.29
CA GLN A 24 30.77 18.25 4.87
C GLN A 24 30.74 17.25 6.03
N LEU A 25 31.12 17.68 7.24
CA LEU A 25 30.99 16.88 8.47
C LEU A 25 29.53 16.55 8.78
N GLN A 26 28.61 17.52 8.62
CA GLN A 26 27.18 17.25 8.78
C GLN A 26 26.68 16.20 7.78
N TRP A 27 27.10 16.26 6.51
CA TRP A 27 26.76 15.25 5.53
C TRP A 27 27.33 13.87 5.90
N TRP A 28 28.60 13.82 6.30
CA TRP A 28 29.24 12.60 6.78
C TRP A 28 28.49 11.96 7.96
N ASP A 29 28.10 12.77 8.96
CA ASP A 29 27.33 12.32 10.11
C ASP A 29 25.93 11.83 9.72
N THR A 30 25.25 12.49 8.77
CA THR A 30 23.96 12.00 8.28
C THR A 30 24.08 10.65 7.59
N LEU A 31 25.16 10.40 6.86
CA LEU A 31 25.45 9.12 6.22
C LEU A 31 25.82 8.04 7.24
N ASN A 32 26.59 8.39 8.28
CA ASN A 32 26.89 7.51 9.43
C ASN A 32 25.63 7.07 10.16
N LYS A 33 24.65 7.97 10.30
CA LYS A 33 23.33 7.68 10.90
C LYS A 33 22.41 6.81 10.03
N GLY A 34 22.84 6.43 8.82
CA GLY A 34 22.08 5.57 7.91
C GLY A 34 21.06 6.29 7.05
N THR A 35 21.14 7.63 6.95
CA THR A 35 20.27 8.41 6.06
C THR A 35 20.59 8.05 4.61
N SER A 36 19.55 7.87 3.79
CA SER A 36 19.72 7.61 2.35
C SER A 36 20.40 8.80 1.67
N VAL A 37 21.27 8.50 0.70
CA VAL A 37 21.94 9.54 -0.10
C VAL A 37 20.89 10.34 -0.86
N ASN A 38 20.92 11.66 -0.71
CA ASN A 38 20.04 12.53 -1.47
C ASN A 38 20.49 12.57 -2.93
N GLN A 39 19.78 11.85 -3.80
CA GLN A 39 20.15 11.65 -5.20
C GLN A 39 20.16 12.95 -6.01
N GLN A 40 19.25 13.89 -5.73
CA GLN A 40 19.21 15.18 -6.42
C GLN A 40 20.45 16.02 -6.08
N VAL A 41 20.85 16.05 -4.81
CA VAL A 41 22.02 16.81 -4.37
C VAL A 41 23.32 16.16 -4.87
N TYR A 42 23.37 14.83 -4.93
CA TYR A 42 24.51 14.09 -5.47
C TYR A 42 24.79 14.39 -6.96
N GLU A 43 23.74 14.62 -7.74
CA GLU A 43 23.87 14.92 -9.17
C GLU A 43 24.32 16.37 -9.44
N HIS A 44 23.93 17.31 -8.58
CA HIS A 44 24.16 18.74 -8.81
C HIS A 44 25.29 19.38 -7.99
N LEU A 45 25.68 18.80 -6.85
CA LEU A 45 26.69 19.38 -5.95
C LEU A 45 27.94 18.49 -5.86
N SER A 46 29.05 18.94 -6.45
CA SER A 46 30.33 18.21 -6.46
C SER A 46 30.87 17.94 -5.05
N ALA A 47 30.79 18.93 -4.15
CA ALA A 47 31.25 18.78 -2.77
C ALA A 47 30.48 17.70 -1.98
N TYR A 48 29.18 17.51 -2.25
CA TYR A 48 28.40 16.44 -1.62
C TYR A 48 28.74 15.06 -2.22
N ARG A 49 28.98 15.01 -3.54
CA ARG A 49 29.43 13.79 -4.22
C ARG A 49 30.75 13.27 -3.67
N GLU A 50 31.75 14.14 -3.52
CA GLU A 50 33.06 13.79 -2.99
C GLU A 50 32.99 13.19 -1.58
N ILE A 51 32.16 13.76 -0.70
CA ILE A 51 31.94 13.27 0.66
C ILE A 51 31.23 11.92 0.68
N VAL A 52 30.20 11.75 -0.17
CA VAL A 52 29.50 10.46 -0.30
C VAL A 52 30.45 9.38 -0.83
N ASP A 53 31.27 9.70 -1.82
CA ASP A 53 32.21 8.75 -2.43
C ASP A 53 33.34 8.38 -1.44
N LEU A 54 33.86 9.35 -0.68
CA LEU A 54 34.83 9.13 0.40
C LEU A 54 34.23 8.32 1.56
N TYR A 55 32.97 8.57 1.91
CA TYR A 55 32.23 7.81 2.92
C TYR A 55 32.04 6.36 2.49
N ARG A 56 31.68 6.12 1.22
CA ARG A 56 31.55 4.77 0.64
C ARG A 56 32.88 4.03 0.61
N ALA A 57 33.97 4.71 0.27
CA ALA A 57 35.32 4.15 0.21
C ALA A 57 35.86 3.76 1.59
N SER A 58 35.58 4.57 2.62
CA SER A 58 36.08 4.37 3.99
C SER A 58 35.29 3.36 4.82
N THR A 59 33.97 3.27 4.62
CA THR A 59 33.11 2.41 5.46
C THR A 59 32.81 1.03 4.88
N GLY A 60 33.20 0.76 3.62
CA GLY A 60 32.87 -0.48 2.92
C GLY A 60 31.37 -0.69 2.66
N LYS A 61 30.51 0.25 3.13
CA LYS A 61 29.07 0.30 2.87
C LYS A 61 28.75 0.99 1.53
N GLY A 62 29.74 1.15 0.67
CA GLY A 62 29.57 1.55 -0.72
C GLY A 62 28.77 0.50 -1.47
N GLY A 63 27.73 0.93 -2.20
CA GLY A 63 27.10 0.08 -3.19
C GLY A 63 28.19 -0.55 -4.06
N SER A 64 28.16 -1.88 -4.20
CA SER A 64 29.19 -2.64 -4.91
C SER A 64 29.64 -1.94 -6.20
N LYS A 65 30.95 -1.93 -6.52
CA LYS A 65 31.47 -1.42 -7.80
C LYS A 65 30.72 -2.03 -9.00
N SER A 66 30.29 -3.28 -8.89
CA SER A 66 29.45 -3.93 -9.91
C SER A 66 28.05 -3.33 -10.01
N ARG A 67 27.46 -2.90 -8.89
CA ARG A 67 26.16 -2.21 -8.85
C ARG A 67 26.26 -0.81 -9.44
N GLU A 68 27.30 -0.04 -9.11
CA GLU A 68 27.51 1.29 -9.70
C GLU A 68 27.79 1.21 -11.21
N ALA A 69 28.62 0.25 -11.65
CA ALA A 69 28.84 -0.02 -13.07
C ALA A 69 27.54 -0.45 -13.79
N PHE A 70 26.71 -1.26 -13.15
CA PHE A 70 25.40 -1.64 -13.67
C PHE A 70 24.46 -0.44 -13.80
N LEU A 71 24.32 0.37 -12.75
CA LEU A 71 23.49 1.58 -12.78
C LEU A 71 24.01 2.61 -13.79
N ALA A 72 25.33 2.76 -13.93
CA ALA A 72 25.94 3.61 -14.95
C ALA A 72 25.62 3.11 -16.36
N LYS A 73 25.67 1.79 -16.59
CA LYS A 73 25.22 1.17 -17.84
C LYS A 73 23.73 1.43 -18.10
N GLU A 74 22.86 1.28 -17.10
CA GLU A 74 21.44 1.58 -17.26
C GLU A 74 21.20 3.05 -17.59
N ARG A 75 21.86 3.99 -16.90
CA ARG A 75 21.80 5.43 -17.22
C ARG A 75 22.28 5.72 -18.64
N ALA A 76 23.37 5.08 -19.08
CA ALA A 76 23.87 5.24 -20.45
C ALA A 76 22.88 4.72 -21.49
N ILE A 77 22.25 3.57 -21.23
CA ILE A 77 21.18 3.03 -22.08
C ILE A 77 19.98 3.98 -22.14
N GLN A 78 19.55 4.53 -21.00
CA GLN A 78 18.47 5.52 -20.95
C GLN A 78 18.83 6.79 -21.72
N ALA A 79 20.05 7.30 -21.55
CA ALA A 79 20.54 8.48 -22.26
C ALA A 79 20.58 8.25 -23.78
N PHE A 80 21.07 7.08 -24.20
CA PHE A 80 21.04 6.66 -25.61
C PHE A 80 19.61 6.66 -26.17
N TYR A 81 18.65 6.06 -25.46
CA TYR A 81 17.26 6.04 -25.94
C TYR A 81 16.59 7.41 -25.95
N LYS A 82 16.93 8.30 -25.00
CA LYS A 82 16.50 9.71 -25.04
C LYS A 82 17.06 10.43 -26.26
N ALA A 83 18.35 10.23 -26.57
CA ALA A 83 18.99 10.79 -27.76
C ALA A 83 18.37 10.26 -29.05
N CYS A 84 18.20 8.94 -29.19
CA CYS A 84 17.54 8.34 -30.35
C CYS A 84 16.08 8.81 -30.52
N ALA A 85 15.35 9.03 -29.43
CA ALA A 85 14.00 9.55 -29.49
C ALA A 85 13.96 11.03 -29.94
N ALA A 86 14.96 11.82 -29.54
CA ALA A 86 15.11 13.20 -30.00
C ALA A 86 15.51 13.27 -31.49
N GLU A 87 16.39 12.39 -31.95
CA GLU A 87 16.82 12.32 -33.36
C GLU A 87 15.77 11.69 -34.28
N HIS A 88 14.97 10.76 -33.76
CA HIS A 88 13.99 9.99 -34.51
C HIS A 88 12.63 9.94 -33.81
N ALA A 89 11.98 11.10 -33.74
CA ALA A 89 10.62 11.25 -33.20
C ALA A 89 9.67 10.19 -33.80
N GLY A 90 8.86 9.55 -32.95
CA GLY A 90 7.92 8.50 -33.34
C GLY A 90 8.49 7.12 -33.71
N ARG A 91 9.81 6.94 -33.86
CA ARG A 91 10.43 5.62 -34.15
C ARG A 91 10.77 4.80 -32.92
N TYR A 92 10.98 5.45 -31.77
CA TYR A 92 11.21 4.74 -30.52
C TYR A 92 9.97 3.92 -30.14
N ARG A 93 10.19 2.66 -29.75
CA ARG A 93 9.16 1.76 -29.23
C ARG A 93 9.68 1.12 -27.96
N ALA A 94 8.96 1.28 -26.86
CA ALA A 94 9.30 0.65 -25.60
C ALA A 94 9.33 -0.88 -25.76
N SER A 95 10.26 -1.51 -25.07
CA SER A 95 10.35 -2.97 -25.03
C SER A 95 9.09 -3.59 -24.39
N GLN A 96 8.86 -4.88 -24.62
CA GLN A 96 7.79 -5.59 -23.89
C GLN A 96 8.06 -5.59 -22.38
N GLN A 97 9.32 -5.75 -21.97
CA GLN A 97 9.71 -5.80 -20.56
C GLN A 97 9.33 -4.51 -19.83
N THR A 98 9.58 -3.34 -20.44
CA THR A 98 9.18 -2.04 -19.90
C THR A 98 7.67 -1.93 -19.65
N VAL A 99 6.86 -2.52 -20.53
CA VAL A 99 5.40 -2.55 -20.35
C VAL A 99 5.00 -3.57 -19.28
N ASP A 100 5.69 -4.71 -19.21
CA ASP A 100 5.48 -5.72 -18.16
C ASP A 100 5.74 -5.13 -16.77
N ASP A 101 6.85 -4.42 -16.59
CA ASP A 101 7.24 -3.82 -15.30
C ASP A 101 6.27 -2.70 -14.89
N ALA A 102 5.82 -1.89 -15.85
CA ALA A 102 4.85 -0.84 -15.59
C ALA A 102 3.46 -1.38 -15.22
N VAL A 103 3.03 -2.49 -15.84
CA VAL A 103 1.78 -3.18 -15.46
C VAL A 103 1.93 -3.82 -14.09
N LEU A 104 3.08 -4.43 -13.77
CA LEU A 104 3.34 -4.99 -12.45
C LEU A 104 3.27 -3.91 -11.37
N LEU A 105 3.89 -2.76 -11.58
CA LEU A 105 3.82 -1.62 -10.65
C LEU A 105 2.38 -1.20 -10.36
N VAL A 106 1.53 -1.16 -11.40
CA VAL A 106 0.11 -0.84 -11.24
C VAL A 106 -0.62 -1.92 -10.43
N ILE A 107 -0.29 -3.19 -10.67
CA ILE A 107 -0.87 -4.32 -9.94
C ILE A 107 -0.44 -4.30 -8.46
N ASP A 108 0.85 -4.08 -8.18
CA ASP A 108 1.43 -4.06 -6.84
C ASP A 108 0.81 -2.96 -5.97
N ALA A 109 0.62 -1.78 -6.56
CA ALA A 109 0.03 -0.64 -5.87
C ALA A 109 -1.51 -0.61 -5.94
N GLU A 110 -2.16 -1.67 -6.44
CA GLU A 110 -3.62 -1.75 -6.59
C GLU A 110 -4.23 -0.56 -7.35
N GLY A 111 -3.48 0.01 -8.29
CA GLY A 111 -3.88 1.19 -9.05
C GLY A 111 -3.60 2.54 -8.39
N ASP A 112 -3.06 2.60 -7.17
CA ASP A 112 -2.65 3.85 -6.50
C ASP A 112 -1.24 4.28 -6.94
N THR A 113 -1.03 4.35 -8.25
CA THR A 113 0.22 4.82 -8.86
C THR A 113 -0.05 5.81 -9.97
N ALA A 114 0.97 6.61 -10.28
CA ALA A 114 1.05 7.42 -11.48
C ALA A 114 1.90 6.69 -12.53
N PRO A 115 1.34 5.74 -13.32
CA PRO A 115 2.12 4.91 -14.24
C PRO A 115 2.89 5.72 -15.30
N ARG A 116 2.39 6.89 -15.71
CA ARG A 116 3.14 7.80 -16.59
C ARG A 116 4.43 8.30 -15.95
N ALA A 117 4.36 8.73 -14.69
CA ALA A 117 5.53 9.23 -13.97
C ALA A 117 6.58 8.14 -13.79
N ALA A 118 6.14 6.90 -13.50
CA ALA A 118 7.04 5.75 -13.40
C ALA A 118 7.73 5.41 -14.73
N LEU A 119 7.00 5.43 -15.85
CA LEU A 119 7.60 5.21 -17.17
C LEU A 119 8.59 6.33 -17.57
N LEU A 120 8.27 7.59 -17.25
CA LEU A 120 9.19 8.72 -17.47
C LEU A 120 10.46 8.59 -16.62
N ALA A 121 10.32 8.20 -15.35
CA ALA A 121 11.44 7.94 -14.45
C ALA A 121 12.29 6.75 -14.93
N ALA A 122 11.67 5.74 -15.55
CA ALA A 122 12.37 4.62 -16.20
C ALA A 122 13.08 5.01 -17.51
N GLY A 123 12.99 6.28 -17.94
CA GLY A 123 13.67 6.81 -19.12
C GLY A 123 12.91 6.62 -20.43
N VAL A 124 11.62 6.26 -20.39
CA VAL A 124 10.78 6.15 -21.59
C VAL A 124 10.46 7.55 -22.11
N PRO A 125 10.64 7.83 -23.42
CA PRO A 125 10.29 9.12 -24.02
C PRO A 125 8.80 9.47 -23.85
N ALA A 126 8.48 10.75 -23.66
CA ALA A 126 7.13 11.21 -23.38
C ALA A 126 6.09 10.80 -24.44
N GLU A 127 6.45 10.81 -25.73
CA GLU A 127 5.58 10.36 -26.82
C GLU A 127 5.21 8.87 -26.69
N GLU A 128 6.18 8.04 -26.31
CA GLU A 128 5.99 6.61 -26.12
C GLU A 128 5.21 6.32 -24.84
N VAL A 129 5.44 7.09 -23.77
CA VAL A 129 4.61 7.06 -22.56
C VAL A 129 3.17 7.39 -22.89
N ALA A 130 2.91 8.47 -23.64
CA ALA A 130 1.58 8.85 -24.08
C ALA A 130 0.94 7.76 -24.97
N ARG A 131 1.74 7.05 -25.76
CA ARG A 131 1.27 5.93 -26.59
C ARG A 131 0.91 4.68 -25.77
N ILE A 132 1.66 4.37 -24.71
CA ILE A 132 1.40 3.25 -23.78
C ILE A 132 0.23 3.56 -22.83
N ALA A 133 0.18 4.79 -22.33
CA ALA A 133 -0.92 5.33 -21.55
C ALA A 133 -2.13 5.74 -22.42
N GLY A 134 -2.03 5.62 -23.74
CA GLY A 134 -3.11 5.89 -24.70
C GLY A 134 -3.90 4.64 -25.11
N LYS A 135 -5.09 4.85 -25.68
CA LYS A 135 -6.10 3.81 -25.94
C LYS A 135 -5.70 2.74 -26.96
N ASN A 136 -4.92 3.09 -27.99
CA ASN A 136 -4.72 2.21 -29.15
C ASN A 136 -3.28 1.71 -29.33
N GLY A 137 -2.28 2.38 -28.73
CA GLY A 137 -0.88 2.15 -29.07
C GLY A 137 -0.30 0.84 -28.56
N SER A 138 -0.66 0.43 -27.34
CA SER A 138 0.05 -0.65 -26.64
C SER A 138 -0.83 -1.80 -26.16
N ARG A 139 -2.09 -1.85 -26.60
CA ARG A 139 -3.12 -2.81 -26.18
C ARG A 139 -2.62 -4.27 -26.16
N ARG A 140 -1.95 -4.69 -27.24
CA ARG A 140 -1.41 -6.06 -27.36
C ARG A 140 -0.32 -6.34 -26.33
N LYS A 141 0.57 -5.38 -26.08
CA LYS A 141 1.65 -5.49 -25.10
C LYS A 141 1.11 -5.52 -23.67
N VAL A 142 0.16 -4.64 -23.37
CA VAL A 142 -0.53 -4.56 -22.08
C VAL A 142 -1.30 -5.85 -21.78
N LYS A 143 -2.05 -6.40 -22.74
CA LYS A 143 -2.72 -7.68 -22.58
C LYS A 143 -1.75 -8.84 -22.35
N LYS A 144 -0.57 -8.82 -22.99
CA LYS A 144 0.48 -9.81 -22.77
C LYS A 144 1.08 -9.68 -21.35
N ALA A 145 1.30 -8.45 -20.88
CA ALA A 145 1.77 -8.17 -19.53
C ALA A 145 0.76 -8.65 -18.46
N LEU A 146 -0.54 -8.36 -18.62
CA LEU A 146 -1.59 -8.83 -17.72
C LEU A 146 -1.62 -10.37 -17.61
N ARG A 147 -1.43 -11.07 -18.73
CA ARG A 147 -1.33 -12.55 -18.75
C ARG A 147 -0.07 -13.05 -18.05
N LYS A 148 1.06 -12.36 -18.22
CA LYS A 148 2.33 -12.70 -17.54
C LYS A 148 2.17 -12.63 -16.02
N HIS A 149 1.47 -11.59 -15.55
CA HIS A 149 1.27 -11.32 -14.12
C HIS A 149 -0.03 -11.89 -13.56
N GLU A 150 -0.68 -12.82 -14.26
CA GLU A 150 -1.95 -13.41 -13.81
C GLU A 150 -1.82 -14.13 -12.46
N GLN A 151 -0.65 -14.71 -12.18
CA GLN A 151 -0.36 -15.42 -10.92
C GLN A 151 0.05 -14.49 -9.77
N HIS A 152 0.10 -13.18 -10.00
CA HIS A 152 0.42 -12.21 -8.95
C HIS A 152 -0.71 -12.16 -7.91
N GLU A 153 -0.39 -11.96 -6.63
CA GLU A 153 -1.37 -12.00 -5.54
C GLU A 153 -2.55 -11.04 -5.77
N ASN A 154 -2.25 -9.77 -6.05
CA ASN A 154 -3.27 -8.74 -6.31
C ASN A 154 -4.06 -9.05 -7.60
N ALA A 155 -3.42 -9.63 -8.61
CA ALA A 155 -4.10 -10.07 -9.83
C ALA A 155 -5.06 -11.24 -9.53
N GLN A 156 -4.63 -12.21 -8.73
CA GLN A 156 -5.47 -13.33 -8.28
C GLN A 156 -6.65 -12.86 -7.44
N ARG A 157 -6.45 -11.94 -6.50
CA ARG A 157 -7.56 -11.32 -5.74
C ARG A 157 -8.58 -10.68 -6.68
N MET A 158 -8.11 -9.94 -7.68
CA MET A 158 -8.99 -9.33 -8.67
C MET A 158 -9.71 -10.36 -9.54
N ILE A 159 -9.01 -11.42 -9.97
CA ILE A 159 -9.57 -12.51 -10.77
C ILE A 159 -10.64 -13.28 -9.98
N GLN A 160 -10.43 -13.52 -8.69
CA GLN A 160 -11.40 -14.20 -7.83
C GLN A 160 -12.66 -13.36 -7.63
N THR A 161 -12.51 -12.03 -7.53
CA THR A 161 -13.64 -11.12 -7.30
C THR A 161 -14.43 -10.76 -8.58
N THR A 162 -13.75 -10.63 -9.72
CA THR A 162 -14.35 -10.12 -10.98
C THR A 162 -14.36 -11.12 -12.13
N GLY A 163 -13.58 -12.20 -12.03
CA GLY A 163 -13.40 -13.20 -13.06
C GLY A 163 -12.23 -12.91 -13.99
N LYS A 164 -11.54 -13.98 -14.43
CA LYS A 164 -10.37 -13.92 -15.33
C LYS A 164 -10.64 -13.17 -16.63
N ARG A 165 -11.87 -13.28 -17.15
CA ARG A 165 -12.29 -12.58 -18.37
C ARG A 165 -12.27 -11.07 -18.18
N GLU A 166 -12.79 -10.57 -17.06
CA GLU A 166 -12.85 -9.13 -16.77
C GLU A 166 -11.46 -8.57 -16.44
N TYR A 167 -10.63 -9.33 -15.71
CA TYR A 167 -9.22 -8.99 -15.50
C TYR A 167 -8.46 -8.78 -16.83
N LEU A 168 -8.61 -9.71 -17.78
CA LEU A 168 -7.99 -9.56 -19.11
C LEU A 168 -8.64 -8.48 -19.99
N ARG A 169 -9.89 -8.11 -19.69
CA ARG A 169 -10.60 -7.00 -20.35
C ARG A 169 -10.10 -5.64 -19.89
N MET A 170 -9.41 -5.53 -18.76
CA MET A 170 -8.80 -4.25 -18.35
C MET A 170 -7.81 -3.70 -19.39
N GLY A 171 -7.10 -4.60 -20.09
CA GLY A 171 -6.23 -4.24 -21.20
C GLY A 171 -6.95 -4.01 -22.53
N ALA A 172 -8.30 -4.00 -22.56
CA ALA A 172 -9.10 -4.04 -23.77
C ALA A 172 -10.29 -3.07 -23.81
N ASP A 173 -11.10 -3.03 -22.75
CA ASP A 173 -12.43 -2.42 -22.75
C ASP A 173 -12.58 -1.33 -21.67
N THR A 174 -11.49 -0.84 -21.10
CA THR A 174 -11.52 0.38 -20.30
C THR A 174 -11.74 1.58 -21.22
N LEU A 175 -12.49 2.59 -20.76
CA LEU A 175 -12.76 3.83 -21.52
C LEU A 175 -11.48 4.43 -22.14
N SER A 176 -10.33 4.15 -21.52
CA SER A 176 -8.97 4.33 -22.03
C SER A 176 -8.18 2.99 -22.03
N GLY A 177 -8.32 2.10 -23.03
CA GLY A 177 -7.59 0.82 -23.20
C GLY A 177 -6.05 0.85 -23.11
N SER A 178 -5.56 1.22 -21.94
CA SER A 178 -4.26 1.84 -21.69
C SER A 178 -3.81 1.55 -20.27
N LEU A 179 -2.54 1.81 -19.99
CA LEU A 179 -1.98 1.64 -18.65
C LEU A 179 -2.72 2.45 -17.57
N GLU A 180 -3.25 3.64 -17.91
CA GLU A 180 -4.07 4.45 -17.00
C GLU A 180 -5.43 3.82 -16.73
N GLY A 181 -6.05 3.23 -17.75
CA GLY A 181 -7.32 2.52 -17.61
C GLY A 181 -7.21 1.34 -16.65
N ILE A 182 -6.07 0.63 -16.65
CA ILE A 182 -5.80 -0.44 -15.68
C ILE A 182 -5.71 0.12 -14.26
N ALA A 183 -4.93 1.19 -14.05
CA ALA A 183 -4.77 1.79 -12.73
C ALA A 183 -6.11 2.27 -12.14
N VAL A 184 -6.92 2.97 -12.95
CA VAL A 184 -8.25 3.44 -12.53
C VAL A 184 -9.18 2.27 -12.21
N ASN A 185 -9.20 1.22 -13.03
CA ASN A 185 -10.05 0.05 -12.79
C ASN A 185 -9.64 -0.71 -11.53
N MET A 186 -8.34 -0.93 -11.32
CA MET A 186 -7.85 -1.60 -10.11
C MET A 186 -8.23 -0.81 -8.87
N LYS A 187 -7.98 0.50 -8.86
CA LYS A 187 -8.37 1.39 -7.76
C LYS A 187 -9.88 1.37 -7.50
N THR A 188 -10.68 1.39 -8.56
CA THR A 188 -12.15 1.32 -8.44
C THR A 188 -12.61 -0.01 -7.85
N HIS A 189 -12.00 -1.13 -8.24
CA HIS A 189 -12.33 -2.44 -7.70
C HIS A 189 -11.93 -2.57 -6.22
N THR A 190 -10.76 -2.08 -5.82
CA THR A 190 -10.34 -2.04 -4.41
C THR A 190 -11.32 -1.21 -3.58
N LEU A 191 -11.64 0.02 -4.01
CA LEU A 191 -12.61 0.88 -3.31
C LEU A 191 -14.00 0.24 -3.23
N LEU A 192 -14.47 -0.41 -4.29
CA LEU A 192 -15.76 -1.11 -4.27
C LEU A 192 -15.76 -2.30 -3.30
N ALA A 193 -14.64 -3.01 -3.16
CA ALA A 193 -14.51 -4.09 -2.19
C ALA A 193 -14.58 -3.56 -0.75
N GLU A 194 -13.87 -2.47 -0.45
CA GLU A 194 -13.92 -1.79 0.84
C GLU A 194 -15.32 -1.29 1.18
N LEU A 195 -16.00 -0.63 0.23
CA LEU A 195 -17.36 -0.13 0.41
C LEU A 195 -18.35 -1.27 0.69
N LYS A 196 -18.22 -2.40 0.00
CA LYS A 196 -19.06 -3.58 0.26
C LYS A 196 -18.82 -4.16 1.66
N ALA A 197 -17.57 -4.26 2.09
CA ALA A 197 -17.23 -4.73 3.43
C ALA A 197 -17.80 -3.79 4.51
N ASN A 198 -17.66 -2.48 4.32
CA ASN A 198 -18.20 -1.47 5.23
C ASN A 198 -19.73 -1.52 5.29
N ALA A 199 -20.42 -1.73 4.16
CA ALA A 199 -21.87 -1.84 4.13
C ALA A 199 -22.38 -3.07 4.93
N VAL A 200 -21.67 -4.20 4.87
CA VAL A 200 -22.02 -5.40 5.66
C VAL A 200 -21.84 -5.14 7.16
N GLU A 201 -20.74 -4.52 7.55
CA GLU A 201 -20.49 -4.21 8.97
C GLU A 201 -21.48 -3.17 9.51
N GLN A 202 -21.79 -2.13 8.73
CA GLN A 202 -22.81 -1.15 9.09
C GLN A 202 -24.19 -1.80 9.25
N ALA A 203 -24.57 -2.73 8.36
CA ALA A 203 -25.83 -3.46 8.50
C ALA A 203 -25.87 -4.29 9.80
N ARG A 204 -24.74 -4.89 10.20
CA ARG A 204 -24.61 -5.61 11.47
C ARG A 204 -24.81 -4.68 12.68
N GLN A 205 -24.14 -3.53 12.68
CA GLN A 205 -24.25 -2.53 13.74
C GLN A 205 -25.66 -1.96 13.85
N ILE A 206 -26.31 -1.68 12.72
CA ILE A 206 -27.70 -1.21 12.69
C ILE A 206 -28.64 -2.27 13.29
N ALA A 207 -28.46 -3.55 12.95
CA ALA A 207 -29.28 -4.62 13.51
C ALA A 207 -29.09 -4.76 15.04
N GLU A 208 -27.85 -4.65 15.53
CA GLU A 208 -27.55 -4.67 16.97
C GLU A 208 -28.17 -3.48 17.70
N LEU A 209 -28.05 -2.27 17.15
CA LEU A 209 -28.65 -1.06 17.72
C LEU A 209 -30.18 -1.13 17.71
N GLN A 210 -30.79 -1.68 16.66
CA GLN A 210 -32.23 -1.89 16.59
C GLN A 210 -32.71 -2.89 17.65
N ALA A 211 -31.97 -3.99 17.85
CA ALA A 211 -32.27 -4.96 18.91
C ALA A 211 -32.13 -4.35 20.31
N TRP A 212 -31.08 -3.56 20.54
CA TRP A 212 -30.89 -2.83 21.79
C TRP A 212 -32.02 -1.83 22.04
N LYS A 213 -32.37 -1.03 21.02
CA LYS A 213 -33.47 -0.05 21.08
C LYS A 213 -34.79 -0.72 21.41
N ALA A 214 -35.15 -1.81 20.74
CA ALA A 214 -36.37 -2.56 21.02
C ALA A 214 -36.39 -3.09 22.48
N SER A 215 -35.26 -3.58 22.99
CA SER A 215 -35.15 -4.02 24.39
C SER A 215 -35.29 -2.88 25.40
N VAL A 216 -34.77 -1.69 25.07
CA VAL A 216 -34.89 -0.48 25.90
C VAL A 216 -36.33 0.03 25.89
N GLU A 217 -36.97 0.10 24.73
CA GLU A 217 -38.37 0.55 24.60
C GLU A 217 -39.33 -0.35 25.38
N ILE A 218 -39.15 -1.68 25.35
CA ILE A 218 -39.97 -2.60 26.17
C ILE A 218 -39.80 -2.31 27.66
N ARG A 219 -38.58 -2.01 28.13
CA ARG A 219 -38.34 -1.66 29.54
C ARG A 219 -39.02 -0.36 29.92
N HIS A 220 -38.85 0.68 29.10
CA HIS A 220 -39.51 1.97 29.34
C HIS A 220 -41.03 1.84 29.31
N ALA A 221 -41.61 1.05 28.40
CA ALA A 221 -43.05 0.86 28.35
C ALA A 221 -43.62 0.23 29.65
N VAL A 222 -42.88 -0.69 30.28
CA VAL A 222 -43.26 -1.26 31.59
C VAL A 222 -43.13 -0.23 32.71
N ASP A 223 -42.00 0.49 32.73
CA ASP A 223 -41.72 1.50 33.75
C ASP A 223 -42.74 2.68 33.66
N ASP A 224 -43.08 3.14 32.44
CA ASP A 224 -44.06 4.20 32.16
C ASP A 224 -45.50 3.77 32.49
N ALA A 225 -45.82 2.48 32.42
CA ALA A 225 -47.11 1.93 32.85
C ALA A 225 -47.25 1.91 34.39
N GLY A 226 -46.20 2.26 35.15
CA GLY A 226 -46.20 2.25 36.60
C GLY A 226 -46.28 0.85 37.21
N VAL A 227 -45.98 -0.18 36.43
CA VAL A 227 -46.04 -1.59 36.85
C VAL A 227 -44.70 -1.99 37.45
N ASP A 228 -44.69 -2.53 38.68
CA ASP A 228 -43.47 -3.13 39.24
C ASP A 228 -43.06 -4.37 38.41
N PRO A 229 -41.90 -4.33 37.72
CA PRO A 229 -41.45 -5.41 36.86
C PRO A 229 -41.29 -6.76 37.59
N ARG A 230 -41.01 -6.74 38.90
CA ARG A 230 -40.84 -7.96 39.69
C ARG A 230 -42.19 -8.62 39.96
N ALA A 231 -43.17 -7.82 40.40
CA ALA A 231 -44.53 -8.30 40.64
C ALA A 231 -45.19 -8.84 39.36
N GLU A 232 -44.98 -8.17 38.22
CA GLU A 232 -45.52 -8.61 36.94
C GLU A 232 -44.85 -9.90 36.44
N ALA A 233 -43.54 -10.07 36.66
CA ALA A 233 -42.85 -11.31 36.33
C ALA A 233 -43.40 -12.52 37.12
N LEU A 234 -43.74 -12.32 38.39
CA LEU A 234 -44.37 -13.34 39.24
C LEU A 234 -45.78 -13.68 38.76
N ARG A 235 -46.59 -12.67 38.48
CA ARG A 235 -47.95 -12.82 37.96
C ARG A 235 -47.96 -13.64 36.66
N LEU A 236 -47.14 -13.25 35.68
CA LEU A 236 -47.03 -13.95 34.40
C LEU A 236 -46.51 -15.39 34.55
N HIS A 237 -45.64 -15.66 35.52
CA HIS A 237 -45.19 -17.01 35.80
C HIS A 237 -46.30 -17.87 36.41
N THR A 238 -47.10 -17.31 37.33
CA THR A 238 -48.28 -18.01 37.88
C THR A 238 -49.35 -18.30 36.83
N GLU A 239 -49.42 -17.47 35.77
CA GLU A 239 -50.26 -17.72 34.58
C GLU A 239 -49.69 -18.79 33.64
N GLY A 240 -48.54 -19.38 33.96
CA GLY A 240 -47.94 -20.48 33.22
C GLY A 240 -47.00 -20.07 32.09
N LEU A 241 -46.63 -18.79 31.96
CA LEU A 241 -45.63 -18.39 30.97
C LEU A 241 -44.22 -18.84 31.37
N GLY A 242 -43.47 -19.37 30.39
CA GLY A 242 -42.07 -19.73 30.57
C GLY A 242 -41.15 -18.51 30.71
N TYR A 243 -40.03 -18.66 31.42
CA TYR A 243 -39.08 -17.57 31.71
C TYR A 243 -38.62 -16.75 30.49
N LYS A 244 -38.48 -17.39 29.32
CA LYS A 244 -38.08 -16.70 28.07
C LYS A 244 -39.18 -15.77 27.56
N ALA A 245 -40.45 -16.18 27.66
CA ALA A 245 -41.59 -15.37 27.25
C ALA A 245 -41.79 -14.16 28.17
N ILE A 246 -41.63 -14.37 29.49
CA ILE A 246 -41.69 -13.29 30.49
C ILE A 246 -40.55 -12.27 30.26
N ALA A 247 -39.32 -12.75 30.03
CA ALA A 247 -38.17 -11.91 29.72
C ALA A 247 -38.42 -11.00 28.51
N GLY A 248 -39.00 -11.56 27.42
CA GLY A 248 -39.37 -10.79 26.24
C GLY A 248 -40.48 -9.76 26.49
N ARG A 249 -41.44 -10.06 27.37
CA ARG A 249 -42.58 -9.19 27.67
C ARG A 249 -42.25 -8.01 28.58
N ILE A 250 -41.30 -8.21 29.51
CA ILE A 250 -40.89 -7.18 30.49
C ILE A 250 -39.58 -6.48 30.06
N GLY A 251 -38.88 -7.00 29.05
CA GLY A 251 -37.61 -6.44 28.58
C GLY A 251 -36.44 -6.66 29.55
N ARG A 252 -36.51 -7.70 30.39
CA ARG A 252 -35.46 -8.06 31.36
C ARG A 252 -34.81 -9.37 30.95
N SER A 253 -33.57 -9.61 31.39
CA SER A 253 -32.87 -10.85 31.04
C SER A 253 -33.57 -12.08 31.65
N GLN A 254 -33.49 -13.24 30.98
CA GLN A 254 -34.08 -14.48 31.50
C GLN A 254 -33.52 -14.88 32.87
N SER A 255 -32.24 -14.61 33.12
CA SER A 255 -31.60 -14.87 34.42
C SER A 255 -32.18 -13.96 35.50
N THR A 256 -32.40 -12.67 35.21
CA THR A 256 -33.05 -11.72 36.11
C THR A 256 -34.46 -12.18 36.48
N VAL A 257 -35.28 -12.54 35.49
CA VAL A 257 -36.65 -13.04 35.72
C VAL A 257 -36.63 -14.32 36.57
N ARG A 258 -35.75 -15.27 36.25
CA ARG A 258 -35.61 -16.51 37.01
C ARG A 258 -35.25 -16.25 38.48
N ASN A 259 -34.35 -15.30 38.74
CA ASN A 259 -33.95 -14.95 40.11
C ASN A 259 -35.11 -14.32 40.88
N TRP A 260 -35.92 -13.48 40.24
CA TRP A 260 -37.11 -12.90 40.87
C TRP A 260 -38.17 -13.92 41.23
N VAL A 261 -38.45 -14.86 40.32
CA VAL A 261 -39.44 -15.93 40.55
C VAL A 261 -38.96 -16.90 41.64
N LYS A 262 -37.65 -17.19 41.71
CA LYS A 262 -37.08 -18.07 42.74
C LYS A 262 -36.96 -17.45 44.13
N ALA A 263 -36.88 -16.11 44.20
CA ALA A 263 -36.70 -15.36 45.44
C ALA A 263 -38.03 -14.85 46.04
N ALA A 264 -39.16 -15.29 45.50
CA ALA A 264 -40.50 -15.05 46.00
C ALA A 264 -41.02 -16.30 46.68
#